data_AF-A0A5M9GVQ2-F1
#
_entry.id   AF-A0A5M9GVQ2-F1
#
_cell.length_a   1.000
_cell.length_b   1.000
_cell.length_c   1.000
_cell.angle_alpha   90.00
_cell.angle_beta   90.00
_cell.angle_gamma   90.00
#
_symmetry.space_group_name_H-M   'P 1'
#
loop_
_entity.id
_entity.type
_entity.pdbx_description
1 polymer ?
#
loop_
_entity_poly.entity_id
_entity_poly.type
_entity_poly.pdbx_seq_one_letter_code
_entity_poly.pdbx_strand_id
1 'polypeptide(L)'
;MGNSKVSKDRLSAPKIRRFELRLSEQELLQFLELEKSLCISRADIVRIRVLKNSANLLVNAKALMKQLDTIGAELGRSGNNINQLARHANILHKQGLLNQSVTTEFNDLLGKYIAVQQELEKVIRQIIRQMKG
;
A
#
# COMPACT_ATOMS: atom_id res chain seq x y z
N MET A 1 -29.22 -26.44 6.45
CA MET A 1 -29.10 -25.12 7.10
C MET A 1 -27.81 -25.09 7.89
N GLY A 2 -26.99 -24.04 7.73
CA GLY A 2 -25.94 -23.66 8.68
C GLY A 2 -24.55 -24.30 8.54
N ASN A 3 -23.85 -24.03 7.43
CA ASN A 3 -22.41 -24.27 7.29
C ASN A 3 -21.64 -22.94 7.50
N SER A 4 -20.43 -23.02 8.08
CA SER A 4 -19.33 -22.04 7.99
C SER A 4 -19.50 -20.71 8.74
N LYS A 5 -18.49 -20.08 9.35
CA LYS A 5 -17.13 -20.41 9.80
C LYS A 5 -16.63 -19.11 10.47
N VAL A 6 -15.98 -19.24 11.62
CA VAL A 6 -14.98 -18.29 12.15
C VAL A 6 -15.47 -16.87 12.44
N SER A 7 -16.17 -16.70 13.56
CA SER A 7 -16.39 -15.38 14.16
C SER A 7 -15.23 -15.01 15.09
N LYS A 8 -14.46 -14.01 14.65
CA LYS A 8 -13.67 -13.08 15.49
C LYS A 8 -12.87 -13.71 16.62
N ASP A 9 -11.83 -14.43 16.25
CA ASP A 9 -10.72 -14.61 17.18
C ASP A 9 -9.98 -13.28 17.37
N ARG A 10 -9.62 -12.96 18.63
CA ARG A 10 -8.96 -11.73 19.16
C ARG A 10 -9.84 -10.57 19.66
N LEU A 11 -10.75 -10.81 20.61
CA LEU A 11 -11.08 -9.75 21.58
C LEU A 11 -10.02 -9.73 22.68
N SER A 12 -9.03 -8.83 22.58
CA SER A 12 -8.17 -8.50 23.71
C SER A 12 -9.03 -7.98 24.87
N ALA A 13 -8.74 -8.40 26.10
CA ALA A 13 -9.45 -7.97 27.30
C ALA A 13 -9.68 -6.44 27.34
N PRO A 14 -10.84 -5.97 27.84
CA PRO A 14 -11.16 -4.54 27.88
C PRO A 14 -10.10 -3.77 28.67
N LYS A 15 -9.74 -2.58 28.18
CA LYS A 15 -8.75 -1.69 28.81
C LYS A 15 -9.44 -0.85 29.88
N ILE A 16 -9.31 -1.24 31.16
CA ILE A 16 -10.10 -0.66 32.29
C ILE A 16 -9.31 0.41 33.08
N ARG A 17 -7.97 0.44 32.96
CA ARG A 17 -7.10 1.35 33.73
C ARG A 17 -6.69 2.58 32.92
N ARG A 18 -6.69 3.74 33.57
CA ARG A 18 -6.25 5.03 32.99
C ARG A 18 -4.79 5.32 33.34
N PHE A 19 -4.06 5.84 32.37
CA PHE A 19 -2.70 6.37 32.53
C PHE A 19 -2.70 7.82 32.06
N GLU A 20 -2.19 8.74 32.89
CA GLU A 20 -2.14 10.16 32.59
C GLU A 20 -0.67 10.59 32.44
N LEU A 21 -0.38 11.30 31.36
CA LEU A 21 0.95 11.80 31.04
C LEU A 21 0.91 13.33 31.04
N ARG A 22 1.78 13.96 31.81
CA ARG A 22 2.00 15.41 31.75
C ARG A 22 3.03 15.71 30.67
N LEU A 23 2.71 16.63 29.79
CA LEU A 23 3.56 17.05 28.67
C LEU A 23 3.74 18.56 28.74
N SER A 24 4.92 19.04 28.37
CA SER A 24 5.14 20.42 27.97
C SER A 24 4.42 20.73 26.65
N GLU A 25 4.23 22.00 26.32
CA GLU A 25 3.63 22.40 25.04
C GLU A 25 4.40 21.88 23.82
N GLN A 26 5.73 21.88 23.91
CA GLN A 26 6.61 21.38 22.83
C GLN A 26 6.43 19.86 22.62
N GLU A 27 6.40 19.08 23.71
CA GLU A 27 6.18 17.64 23.63
C GLU A 27 4.77 17.31 23.12
N LEU A 28 3.77 18.11 23.48
CA LEU A 28 2.41 17.97 22.97
C LEU A 28 2.34 18.20 21.45
N LEU A 29 3.01 19.23 20.94
CA LEU A 29 3.09 19.51 19.50
C LEU A 29 3.72 18.34 18.73
N GLN A 30 4.85 17.82 19.21
CA GLN A 30 5.49 16.64 18.63
C GLN A 30 4.55 15.43 18.63
N PHE A 31 3.77 15.25 19.69
CA PHE A 31 2.80 14.15 19.77
C PHE A 31 1.65 14.29 18.75
N LEU A 32 1.18 15.51 18.53
CA LEU A 32 0.13 15.81 17.54
C LEU A 32 0.64 15.64 16.10
N GLU A 33 1.89 16.00 15.83
CA GLU A 33 2.52 15.73 14.53
C GLU A 33 2.65 14.23 14.28
N LEU A 34 3.06 13.47 15.29
CA LEU A 34 3.11 12.01 15.22
C LEU A 34 1.73 11.41 14.95
N GLU A 35 0.69 11.84 15.65
CA GLU A 35 -0.71 11.42 15.42
C GLU A 35 -1.14 11.68 13.96
N LYS A 36 -0.87 12.87 13.43
CA LYS A 36 -1.20 13.23 12.04
C LYS A 36 -0.40 12.42 11.01
N SER A 37 0.84 12.07 11.31
CA SER A 37 1.71 11.35 10.38
C SER A 37 1.40 9.84 10.30
N LEU A 38 0.93 9.26 11.41
CA LEU A 38 0.72 7.82 11.56
C LEU A 38 -0.75 7.41 11.47
N CYS A 39 -1.69 8.35 11.60
CA CYS A 39 -3.13 8.10 11.62
C CYS A 39 -3.57 7.05 12.67
N ILE A 40 -2.89 6.99 13.82
CA ILE A 40 -3.23 6.11 14.94
C ILE A 40 -3.52 6.93 16.20
N SER A 41 -4.30 6.36 17.12
CA SER A 41 -4.67 7.06 18.35
C SER A 41 -3.44 7.34 19.21
N ARG A 42 -3.48 8.45 19.97
CA ARG A 42 -2.42 8.82 20.91
C ARG A 42 -2.04 7.69 21.85
N ALA A 43 -3.05 6.96 22.34
CA ALA A 43 -2.84 5.84 23.24
C ALA A 43 -2.17 4.65 22.54
N ASP A 44 -2.42 4.43 21.25
CA ASP A 44 -1.73 3.41 20.48
C ASP A 44 -0.27 3.78 20.19
N ILE A 45 0.02 5.07 19.95
CA ILE A 45 1.40 5.56 19.82
C ILE A 45 2.19 5.22 21.09
N VAL A 46 1.67 5.56 22.28
CA VAL A 46 2.33 5.25 23.56
C VAL A 46 2.49 3.74 23.73
N ARG A 47 1.44 2.93 23.50
CA ARG A 47 1.53 1.47 23.67
C ARG A 47 2.53 0.83 22.72
N ILE A 48 2.56 1.24 21.46
CA ILE A 48 3.48 0.69 20.45
C ILE A 48 4.92 1.07 20.79
N ARG A 49 5.14 2.33 21.19
CA ARG A 49 6.48 2.85 21.45
C ARG A 49 7.05 2.43 22.81
N VAL A 50 6.21 2.36 23.85
CA VAL A 50 6.62 2.04 25.23
C VAL A 50 6.49 0.54 25.55
N LEU A 51 5.39 -0.12 25.16
CA LEU A 51 5.13 -1.51 25.58
C LEU A 51 5.59 -2.56 24.57
N LYS A 52 5.67 -2.21 23.28
CA LYS A 52 6.09 -3.14 22.22
C LYS A 52 7.55 -2.98 21.80
N ASN A 53 8.31 -2.09 22.47
CA ASN A 53 9.71 -1.77 22.22
C ASN A 53 10.06 -1.62 20.72
N SER A 54 9.11 -1.08 19.95
CA SER A 54 9.15 -1.15 18.51
C SER A 54 9.58 0.20 17.94
N ALA A 55 10.86 0.52 18.12
CA ALA A 55 11.48 1.73 17.57
C ALA A 55 11.28 1.86 16.04
N ASN A 56 11.11 0.72 15.36
CA ASN A 56 11.05 0.60 13.90
C ASN A 56 9.62 0.59 13.31
N LEU A 57 8.57 0.54 14.14
CA LEU A 57 7.21 0.26 13.65
C LEU A 57 6.41 1.49 13.22
N LEU A 58 6.98 2.69 13.42
CA LEU A 58 6.42 3.95 12.94
C LEU A 58 6.83 4.20 11.48
N VAL A 59 6.42 3.30 10.58
CA VAL A 59 6.50 3.60 9.15
C VAL A 59 5.57 4.79 8.89
N ASN A 60 6.07 5.85 8.25
CA ASN A 60 5.28 7.01 7.84
C ASN A 60 4.23 6.56 6.81
N ALA A 61 3.11 6.06 7.33
CA ALA A 61 2.04 5.45 6.57
C ALA A 61 1.51 6.41 5.49
N LYS A 62 1.53 7.71 5.76
CA LYS A 62 1.11 8.74 4.80
C LYS A 62 2.05 8.84 3.59
N ALA A 63 3.36 8.92 3.82
CA ALA A 63 4.34 8.94 2.73
C ALA A 63 4.27 7.63 1.91
N LEU A 64 4.07 6.51 2.61
CA LEU A 64 3.95 5.21 1.98
C LEU A 64 2.69 5.08 1.11
N MET A 65 1.52 5.45 1.64
CA MET A 65 0.25 5.42 0.88
C MET A 65 0.36 6.30 -0.36
N LYS A 66 0.99 7.47 -0.27
CA LYS A 66 1.23 8.34 -1.43
C LYS A 66 2.11 7.67 -2.51
N GLN A 67 3.13 6.93 -2.11
CA GLN A 67 3.96 6.17 -3.06
C GLN A 67 3.17 5.01 -3.70
N LEU A 68 2.38 4.28 -2.92
CA LEU A 68 1.52 3.21 -3.43
C LEU A 68 0.45 3.75 -4.40
N ASP A 69 -0.17 4.89 -4.09
CA ASP A 69 -1.16 5.56 -4.95
C ASP A 69 -0.55 5.96 -6.30
N THR A 70 0.69 6.49 -6.27
CA THR A 70 1.39 6.92 -7.49
C THR A 70 1.69 5.73 -8.40
N ILE A 71 2.27 4.67 -7.85
CA ILE A 71 2.62 3.45 -8.59
C ILE A 71 1.35 2.74 -9.08
N GLY A 72 0.32 2.67 -8.23
CA GLY A 72 -0.98 2.07 -8.58
C GLY A 72 -1.67 2.80 -9.74
N ALA A 73 -1.60 4.14 -9.76
CA ALA A 73 -2.14 4.94 -10.87
C ALA A 73 -1.40 4.66 -12.19
N GLU A 74 -0.08 4.51 -12.17
CA GLU A 74 0.72 4.17 -13.35
C GLU A 74 0.46 2.76 -13.87
N LEU A 75 0.30 1.80 -12.95
CA LEU A 75 -0.06 0.43 -13.29
C LEU A 75 -1.45 0.38 -13.95
N GLY A 76 -2.41 1.13 -13.41
CA GLY A 76 -3.75 1.26 -13.99
C GLY A 76 -3.75 1.87 -15.39
N ARG A 77 -2.98 2.96 -15.60
CA ARG A 77 -2.82 3.56 -16.93
C ARG A 77 -2.18 2.61 -17.93
N SER A 78 -1.10 1.93 -17.53
CA SER A 78 -0.40 0.98 -18.40
C SER A 78 -1.27 -0.22 -18.75
N GLY A 79 -2.02 -0.77 -17.78
CA GLY A 79 -2.96 -1.87 -18.02
C GLY A 79 -4.10 -1.47 -18.97
N ASN A 80 -4.63 -0.26 -18.85
CA ASN A 80 -5.64 0.25 -19.78
C ASN A 80 -5.11 0.35 -21.22
N ASN A 81 -3.89 0.83 -21.41
CA ASN A 81 -3.27 0.93 -22.73
C ASN A 81 -3.05 -0.45 -23.36
N ILE A 82 -2.57 -1.43 -22.58
CA ILE A 82 -2.42 -2.82 -23.02
C ILE A 82 -3.76 -3.41 -23.45
N ASN A 83 -4.82 -3.20 -22.67
CA ASN A 83 -6.15 -3.71 -22.98
C ASN A 83 -6.74 -3.06 -24.24
N GLN A 84 -6.54 -1.75 -24.44
CA GLN A 84 -6.95 -1.06 -25.67
C GLN A 84 -6.22 -1.63 -26.89
N LEU A 85 -4.90 -1.83 -26.78
CA LEU A 85 -4.10 -2.37 -27.87
C LEU A 85 -4.45 -3.83 -28.19
N ALA A 86 -4.74 -4.65 -27.18
CA ALA A 86 -5.23 -6.01 -27.37
C ALA A 86 -6.59 -6.04 -28.10
N ARG A 87 -7.52 -5.15 -27.75
CA ARG A 87 -8.81 -5.02 -28.46
C ARG A 87 -8.59 -4.59 -29.91
N HIS A 88 -7.71 -3.62 -30.16
CA HIS A 88 -7.37 -3.17 -31.50
C HIS A 88 -6.72 -4.28 -32.34
N ALA A 89 -5.77 -5.01 -31.77
CA ALA A 89 -5.14 -6.17 -32.40
C ALA A 89 -6.18 -7.25 -32.77
N ASN A 90 -7.14 -7.54 -31.88
CA ASN A 90 -8.23 -8.48 -32.16
C ASN A 90 -9.12 -8.04 -33.33
N ILE A 91 -9.39 -6.73 -33.47
CA ILE A 91 -10.14 -6.19 -34.60
C ILE A 91 -9.35 -6.34 -35.89
N LEU A 92 -8.07 -5.95 -35.90
CA LEU A 92 -7.19 -6.08 -37.06
C LEU A 92 -6.99 -7.53 -37.50
N HIS A 93 -6.84 -8.46 -36.55
CA HIS A 93 -6.76 -9.90 -36.84
C HIS A 93 -8.03 -10.41 -37.54
N LYS A 94 -9.22 -10.01 -37.07
CA LYS A 94 -10.49 -10.38 -37.72
C LYS A 94 -10.63 -9.79 -39.13
N GLN A 95 -9.97 -8.66 -39.40
CA GLN A 95 -9.94 -8.03 -40.71
C GLN A 95 -8.81 -8.54 -41.62
N GLY A 96 -7.95 -9.46 -41.14
CA GLY A 96 -6.78 -9.93 -41.87
C GLY A 96 -5.66 -8.89 -42.02
N LEU A 97 -5.70 -7.81 -41.24
CA LEU A 97 -4.80 -6.65 -41.31
C LEU A 97 -3.81 -6.59 -40.14
N LEU A 98 -3.65 -7.69 -39.39
CA LEU A 98 -2.70 -7.74 -38.28
C LEU A 98 -1.27 -7.66 -38.83
N ASN A 99 -0.50 -6.68 -38.38
CA ASN A 99 0.88 -6.47 -38.81
C ASN A 99 1.88 -6.57 -37.65
N GLN A 100 3.16 -6.70 -38.00
CA GLN A 100 4.27 -6.79 -37.03
C GLN A 100 4.37 -5.55 -36.13
N SER A 101 3.90 -4.39 -36.59
CA SER A 101 3.95 -3.12 -35.85
C SER A 101 3.12 -3.19 -34.56
N VAL A 102 1.92 -3.78 -34.63
CA VAL A 102 1.04 -3.94 -33.45
C VAL A 102 1.67 -4.84 -32.41
N THR A 103 2.37 -5.89 -32.83
CA THR A 103 3.07 -6.81 -31.91
C THR A 103 4.25 -6.11 -31.23
N THR A 104 4.97 -5.26 -31.97
CA THR A 104 6.09 -4.48 -31.43
C THR A 104 5.60 -3.47 -30.38
N GLU A 105 4.52 -2.74 -30.68
CA GLU A 105 3.92 -1.78 -29.76
C GLU A 105 3.35 -2.47 -28.49
N PHE A 106 2.77 -3.66 -28.64
CA PHE A 106 2.35 -4.48 -27.49
C PHE A 106 3.51 -4.85 -26.58
N ASN A 107 4.62 -5.32 -27.15
CA ASN A 107 5.81 -5.70 -26.37
C ASN A 107 6.42 -4.50 -25.63
N ASP A 108 6.42 -3.32 -26.25
CA ASP A 108 6.89 -2.09 -25.59
C ASP A 108 6.02 -1.68 -24.41
N LEU A 109 4.68 -1.72 -24.58
CA LEU A 109 3.74 -1.46 -23.49
C LEU A 109 3.86 -2.49 -22.37
N LEU A 110 4.04 -3.76 -22.71
CA LEU A 110 4.24 -4.83 -21.75
C LEU A 110 5.55 -4.67 -20.98
N GLY A 111 6.62 -4.27 -21.66
CA GLY A 111 7.91 -3.96 -21.02
C GLY A 111 7.80 -2.83 -20.00
N LYS A 112 7.09 -1.74 -20.34
CA LYS A 112 6.79 -0.64 -19.42
C LYS A 112 5.96 -1.10 -18.21
N TYR A 113 4.96 -1.94 -18.44
CA TYR A 113 4.14 -2.50 -17.37
C TYR A 113 4.97 -3.38 -16.40
N ILE A 114 5.84 -4.24 -16.93
CA ILE A 114 6.72 -5.08 -16.11
C ILE A 114 7.66 -4.23 -15.26
N ALA A 115 8.22 -3.15 -15.83
CA ALA A 115 9.09 -2.23 -15.07
C ALA A 115 8.35 -1.58 -13.89
N VAL A 116 7.15 -1.05 -14.10
CA VAL A 116 6.32 -0.45 -13.05
C VAL A 116 5.92 -1.51 -12.00
N GLN A 117 5.60 -2.73 -12.43
CA GLN A 117 5.30 -3.84 -11.51
C GLN A 117 6.51 -4.18 -10.63
N GLN A 118 7.73 -4.21 -11.19
CA GLN A 118 8.94 -4.48 -10.42
C GLN A 118 9.24 -3.39 -9.40
N GLU A 119 8.96 -2.12 -9.71
CA GLU A 119 9.06 -1.03 -8.74
C GLU A 119 8.08 -1.18 -7.59
N LEU A 120 6.83 -1.56 -7.88
CA LEU A 120 5.83 -1.87 -6.86
C LEU A 120 6.32 -2.97 -5.91
N GLU A 121 6.87 -4.07 -6.45
CA GLU A 121 7.38 -5.16 -5.63
C GLU A 121 8.58 -4.75 -4.77
N LYS A 122 9.47 -3.88 -5.27
CA LYS A 122 10.59 -3.34 -4.49
C LYS A 122 10.09 -2.53 -3.30
N VAL A 123 9.12 -1.63 -3.52
CA VAL A 123 8.50 -0.83 -2.46
C VAL A 123 7.84 -1.74 -1.43
N ILE A 124 7.07 -2.74 -1.86
CA ILE A 124 6.44 -3.72 -0.95
C ILE A 124 7.48 -4.49 -0.14
N ARG A 125 8.56 -4.96 -0.76
CA ARG A 125 9.65 -5.65 -0.04
C ARG A 125 10.32 -4.74 0.98
N GLN A 126 10.51 -3.46 0.67
CA GLN A 126 11.07 -2.48 1.60
C GLN A 126 10.15 -2.25 2.81
N ILE A 127 8.83 -2.19 2.60
CA ILE A 127 7.83 -2.11 3.69
C ILE A 127 7.92 -3.33 4.59
N ILE A 128 7.89 -4.53 4.02
CA ILE A 128 7.95 -5.78 4.80
C ILE A 128 9.22 -5.83 5.64
N ARG A 129 10.34 -5.34 5.11
CA ARG A 129 11.61 -5.24 5.85
C ARG A 129 11.52 -4.22 6.99
N GLN A 130 10.91 -3.06 6.77
CA GLN A 130 10.71 -2.05 7.82
C GLN A 130 9.74 -2.50 8.91
N MET A 131 8.76 -3.36 8.59
CA MET A 131 7.81 -3.91 9.56
C MET A 131 8.36 -5.09 10.38
N LYS A 132 9.34 -5.82 9.85
CA LYS A 132 9.97 -6.98 10.51
C LYS A 132 11.25 -6.64 11.27
N GLY A 133 11.80 -5.44 11.06
CA GLY A 133 12.94 -4.90 11.80
C GLY A 133 12.53 -4.30 13.14
#